data_AF-A0A0S3AFL9-F1
#
_entry.id   AF-A0A0S3AFL9-F1
#
_cell.length_a   1.000
_cell.length_b   1.000
_cell.length_c   1.000
_cell.angle_alpha   90.00
_cell.angle_beta   90.00
_cell.angle_gamma   90.00
#
_symmetry.space_group_name_H-M   'P 1'
#
loop_
_entity.id
_entity.type
_entity.pdbx_description
1 polymer ?
#
loop_
_entity_poly.entity_id
_entity_poly.type
_entity_poly.pdbx_seq_one_letter_code
_entity_poly.pdbx_strand_id
1 'polypeptide(L)' 'MNTQALTQLMAQNLYQSELTNLNALIDSNSLFKNGDVVFILHKGEQYTLRRTRNGKLILNK' A
#
# COMPACT_ATOMS: atom_id res chain seq x y z
N MET A 1 -19.92 -31.83 14.93
CA MET A 1 -19.47 -30.48 14.50
C MET A 1 -18.31 -30.68 13.56
N ASN A 2 -18.46 -30.25 12.31
CA ASN A 2 -17.54 -30.50 11.20
C ASN A 2 -16.35 -29.52 11.25
N THR A 3 -15.25 -29.96 11.85
CA THR A 3 -13.99 -29.21 11.98
C THR A 3 -13.46 -28.68 10.65
N GLN A 4 -13.71 -29.37 9.54
CA GLN A 4 -13.27 -28.94 8.21
C GLN A 4 -14.00 -27.68 7.69
N ALA A 5 -15.26 -27.46 8.08
CA ALA A 5 -15.99 -26.25 7.71
C ALA A 5 -15.46 -25.00 8.44
N LEU A 6 -15.01 -25.16 9.69
CA LEU A 6 -14.40 -24.09 10.47
C LEU A 6 -13.05 -23.67 9.90
N THR A 7 -12.22 -24.63 9.49
CA THR A 7 -10.93 -24.34 8.85
C THR A 7 -11.10 -23.64 7.49
N GLN A 8 -12.09 -24.06 6.70
CA GLN A 8 -12.42 -23.43 5.42
C GLN A 8 -12.87 -21.97 5.59
N LEU A 9 -13.72 -21.70 6.59
CA LEU A 9 -14.21 -20.36 6.92
C LEU A 9 -13.09 -19.44 7.44
N MET A 10 -12.14 -19.97 8.21
CA MET A 10 -10.99 -19.19 8.69
C MET A 10 -10.03 -18.83 7.56
N ALA A 11 -9.76 -19.78 6.64
CA ALA A 11 -8.94 -19.51 5.46
C ALA A 11 -9.58 -18.47 4.52
N GLN A 12 -10.90 -18.54 4.32
CA GLN A 12 -11.65 -17.54 3.53
C GLN A 12 -11.62 -16.15 4.17
N ASN A 13 -11.78 -16.05 5.50
CA ASN A 13 -11.72 -14.76 6.19
C ASN A 13 -10.32 -14.11 6.15
N LEU A 14 -9.24 -14.92 6.25
CA LEU A 14 -7.87 -14.42 6.14
C LEU A 14 -7.58 -13.87 4.73
N TYR A 15 -7.94 -14.61 3.68
CA TYR A 15 -7.83 -14.12 2.29
C TYR A 15 -8.67 -12.86 2.04
N GLN A 16 -9.87 -12.80 2.61
CA GLN A 16 -10.73 -11.61 2.51
C GLN A 16 -10.11 -10.40 3.24
N SER A 17 -9.41 -10.62 4.36
CA SER A 17 -8.74 -9.55 5.12
C SER A 17 -7.50 -8.99 4.42
N GLU A 18 -6.74 -9.82 3.70
CA GLU A 18 -5.61 -9.35 2.87
C GLU A 18 -6.08 -8.61 1.61
N LEU A 19 -7.26 -8.96 1.08
CA LEU A 19 -7.86 -8.33 -0.10
C LEU A 19 -8.70 -7.08 0.21
N THR A 20 -8.95 -6.73 1.48
CA THR A 20 -9.83 -5.60 1.83
C THR A 20 -9.09 -4.31 2.21
N ASN A 21 -7.76 -4.29 2.17
CA ASN A 21 -6.96 -3.08 2.34
C ASN A 21 -6.28 -2.62 1.04
N LEU A 22 -6.96 -2.76 -0.10
CA LEU A 22 -6.41 -2.40 -1.42
C LEU A 22 -6.15 -0.89 -1.60
N ASN A 23 -6.73 -0.05 -0.73
CA ASN A 23 -6.53 1.40 -0.72
C ASN A 23 -5.88 1.82 0.60
N ALA A 24 -4.66 1.35 0.85
CA ALA A 24 -3.87 1.78 2.01
C ALA A 24 -3.71 3.31 1.99
N LEU A 25 -4.31 4.00 2.96
CA LEU A 25 -4.10 5.42 3.15
C LEU A 25 -2.73 5.63 3.77
N ILE A 26 -1.89 6.41 3.10
CA ILE A 26 -0.54 6.74 3.56
C ILE A 26 -0.48 8.24 3.85
N ASP A 27 -0.09 8.59 5.07
CA ASP A 27 0.19 9.97 5.44
C ASP A 27 1.43 10.48 4.68
N SER A 28 1.28 11.63 4.02
CA SER A 28 2.36 12.17 3.18
C SER A 28 3.57 12.63 3.99
N ASN A 29 3.39 13.13 5.21
CA ASN A 29 4.52 13.55 6.05
C ASN A 29 5.38 12.35 6.47
N SER A 30 4.73 11.21 6.74
CA SER A 30 5.39 9.95 7.06
C SER A 30 6.17 9.41 5.86
N LEU A 31 5.63 9.57 4.65
CA LEU A 31 6.28 9.16 3.40
C LEU A 31 7.53 10.02 3.10
N PHE A 32 7.43 11.34 3.31
CA PHE A 32 8.50 12.32 3.04
C PHE A 32 9.37 12.65 4.26
N LYS A 33 9.43 11.75 5.25
CA LYS A 33 10.19 12.00 6.50
C LYS A 33 11.68 12.29 6.30
N ASN A 34 12.26 11.77 5.21
CA ASN A 34 13.68 11.87 4.89
C ASN A 34 13.97 12.89 3.76
N GLY A 35 12.97 13.66 3.33
CA GLY A 35 13.08 14.62 2.24
C GLY A 35 11.83 14.63 1.35
N ASP A 36 11.79 15.53 0.36
CA ASP A 36 10.61 15.73 -0.49
C ASP A 36 10.51 14.75 -1.67
N VAL A 37 11.37 13.75 -1.75
CA VAL A 37 11.43 12.78 -2.87
C VAL A 37 11.54 11.37 -2.33
N VAL A 38 10.72 10.45 -2.86
CA VAL A 38 10.80 9.01 -2.60
C VAL A 38 10.84 8.24 -3.92
N PHE A 39 11.57 7.12 -3.91
CA PHE A 39 11.64 6.20 -5.03
C PHE A 39 10.68 5.04 -4.82
N ILE A 40 9.93 4.70 -5.87
CA ILE A 40 8.94 3.63 -5.87
C ILE A 40 9.36 2.61 -6.92
N LEU A 41 9.64 1.38 -6.49
CA LEU A 41 9.86 0.27 -7.42
C LEU A 41 8.51 -0.34 -7.82
N HIS A 42 8.18 -0.30 -9.11
CA HIS A 42 6.97 -0.90 -9.63
C HIS A 42 7.28 -1.70 -10.90
N LYS A 43 7.01 -3.02 -10.86
CA LYS A 43 7.25 -3.94 -11.98
C LYS A 43 8.69 -3.90 -12.52
N GLY A 44 9.67 -3.69 -11.64
CA GLY A 44 11.09 -3.59 -12.01
C GLY A 44 11.54 -2.21 -12.50
N GLU A 45 10.61 -1.25 -12.61
CA GLU A 45 10.93 0.13 -12.99
C GLU A 45 10.90 1.04 -11.76
N GLN A 46 11.80 2.02 -11.74
CA GLN A 46 11.85 3.02 -10.67
C GLN A 46 11.02 4.23 -11.06
N TYR A 47 10.11 4.62 -10.19
CA TYR A 47 9.34 5.85 -10.26
C TYR A 47 9.82 6.80 -9.17
N THR A 48 9.61 8.10 -9.40
CA THR A 48 9.91 9.14 -8.43
C THR A 48 8.62 9.85 -8.03
N LEU A 49 8.24 9.76 -6.77
CA LEU A 49 7.18 10.58 -6.20
C LEU A 49 7.83 11.75 -5.45
N ARG A 50 7.48 12.99 -5.83
CA ARG A 50 7.98 14.20 -5.16
C ARG A 50 6.86 15.07 -4.63
N ARG A 51 7.12 15.76 -3.53
CA ARG A 51 6.29 16.85 -3.01
C ARG A 51 6.83 18.19 -3.52
N THR A 52 5.95 19.06 -4.01
CA THR A 52 6.29 20.41 -4.47
C THR A 52 6.19 21.42 -3.33
N ARG A 53 6.76 22.63 -3.54
CA ARG A 53 6.68 23.73 -2.56
C ARG A 53 5.26 24.18 -2.22
N ASN A 54 4.30 23.96 -3.12
CA ASN A 54 2.87 24.25 -2.88
C ASN A 54 2.09 23.02 -2.36
N GLY A 55 2.78 21.97 -1.91
CA GLY A 55 2.18 20.81 -1.23
C GLY A 55 1.56 19.76 -2.16
N LYS A 56 1.72 19.89 -3.48
CA LYS A 56 1.22 18.89 -4.44
C LYS A 56 2.17 17.70 -4.53
N LEU A 57 1.63 16.54 -4.87
CA LEU A 57 2.41 15.34 -5.14
C LEU A 57 2.49 15.10 -6.64
N ILE A 58 3.68 14.80 -7.15
CA ILE A 58 3.92 14.52 -8.56
C ILE A 58 4.67 13.20 -8.68
N LEU A 59 4.07 12.26 -9.42
CA LEU A 59 4.69 11.00 -9.78
C LEU A 59 5.31 11.11 -11.18
N ASN A 60 6.61 10.84 -11.28
CA ASN A 60 7.33 10.69 -12.52
C ASN A 60 7.77 9.23 -12.68
N LYS A 61 7.84 8.76 -13.93
CA LYS A 61 8.56 7.54 -14.30
C LYS A 61 10.03 7.88 -14.53
#